data_AF-A0A317GZ65-F1
#
_entry.id   AF-A0A317GZ65-F1
#
_cell.length_a   1.000
_cell.length_b   1.000
_cell.length_c   1.000
_cell.angle_alpha   90.00
_cell.angle_beta   90.00
_cell.angle_gamma   90.00
#
_symmetry.space_group_name_H-M   'P 1'
#
loop_
_entity.id
_entity.type
_entity.pdbx_description
1 polymer ?
#
loop_
_entity_poly.entity_id
_entity_poly.type
_entity_poly.pdbx_seq_one_letter_code
_entity_poly.pdbx_strand_id
1 'polypeptide(L)'
;MKIFLNFDKAGAEWVVVAYLSGDARMLDVVENGKKPHVVTGNLIFGVPDNLILAEKELIGELRNPVEIEELRQSIPDLSTGGYFLPRTMSVYQAGKKSNHALNYGETYRVFALYNEMDESEAKRIVDFYHEKAYPSISVWHESIRRELKRDRTLTNCFGRKVVLRDTWGPHLFKAGYAFKPQSTVVDMVNRALRRLYEEEIDGFRYTVPKAQVHDSILAQTELPNNHAGWVRLASVCMSVDSWMSPTCRYGSREFTVKTDMKLGPNWGRMSEVKLAGFKDPDALGWKLEEAWDGLHAIEMQKAG
;
A
#
# COMPACT_ATOMS: atom_id res chain seq x y z
N MET A 1 -24.59 8.13 18.81
CA MET A 1 -23.11 8.04 18.75
C MET A 1 -22.69 7.94 17.29
N LYS A 2 -21.48 8.38 16.93
CA LYS A 2 -20.96 8.26 15.57
C LYS A 2 -19.80 7.26 15.54
N ILE A 3 -19.61 6.59 14.41
CA ILE A 3 -18.47 5.71 14.15
C ILE A 3 -17.71 6.20 12.92
N PHE A 4 -16.40 6.00 12.90
CA PHE A 4 -15.54 6.30 11.75
C PHE A 4 -15.32 5.05 10.91
N LEU A 5 -15.27 5.25 9.60
CA LEU A 5 -14.94 4.24 8.59
C LEU A 5 -13.74 4.77 7.81
N ASN A 6 -12.71 3.95 7.61
CA ASN A 6 -11.55 4.29 6.81
C ASN A 6 -11.40 3.23 5.72
N PHE A 7 -11.50 3.65 4.46
CA PHE A 7 -11.30 2.80 3.29
C PHE A 7 -9.96 3.17 2.67
N ASP A 8 -9.02 2.22 2.61
CA ASP A 8 -7.61 2.43 2.27
C ASP A 8 -7.19 1.52 1.12
N LYS A 9 -6.37 2.00 0.19
CA LYS A 9 -5.90 1.17 -0.93
C LYS A 9 -4.72 0.29 -0.54
N ALA A 10 -4.99 -1.01 -0.50
CA ALA A 10 -4.01 -2.04 -0.20
C ALA A 10 -2.85 -2.05 -1.22
N GLY A 11 -1.67 -1.56 -0.80
CA GLY A 11 -0.47 -1.52 -1.65
C GLY A 11 -0.61 -0.64 -2.89
N ALA A 12 -1.43 0.41 -2.81
CA ALA A 12 -2.03 1.15 -3.92
C ALA A 12 -1.11 1.34 -5.14
N GLU A 13 -0.08 2.18 -4.99
CA GLU A 13 0.80 2.55 -6.10
C GLU A 13 1.68 1.38 -6.54
N TRP A 14 2.09 0.51 -5.61
CA TRP A 14 2.95 -0.63 -5.90
C TRP A 14 2.26 -1.64 -6.83
N VAL A 15 0.96 -1.87 -6.62
CA VAL A 15 0.13 -2.68 -7.54
C VAL A 15 0.10 -2.04 -8.93
N VAL A 16 -0.10 -0.72 -9.02
CA VAL A 16 -0.10 -0.02 -10.31
C VAL A 16 1.26 -0.16 -11.02
N VAL A 17 2.36 -0.04 -10.28
CA VAL A 17 3.72 -0.23 -10.82
C VAL A 17 3.92 -1.66 -11.33
N ALA A 18 3.42 -2.68 -10.63
CA ALA A 18 3.51 -4.08 -11.07
C ALA A 18 2.91 -4.28 -12.48
N TYR A 19 1.74 -3.71 -12.73
CA TYR A 19 1.07 -3.82 -14.03
C TYR A 19 1.65 -2.90 -15.11
N LEU A 20 2.13 -1.71 -14.73
CA LEU A 20 2.84 -0.81 -15.64
C LEU A 20 4.17 -1.41 -16.11
N SER A 21 4.92 -2.00 -15.19
CA SER A 21 6.21 -2.62 -15.49
C SER A 21 6.07 -3.98 -16.15
N GLY A 22 4.99 -4.70 -15.84
CA GLY A 22 4.81 -6.07 -16.27
C GLY A 22 5.83 -7.02 -15.66
N ASP A 23 6.43 -6.66 -14.53
CA ASP A 23 7.41 -7.49 -13.86
C ASP A 23 6.77 -8.77 -13.33
N ALA A 24 7.23 -9.93 -13.81
CA ALA A 24 6.62 -11.21 -13.50
C ALA A 24 6.56 -11.51 -12.00
N ARG A 25 7.57 -11.08 -11.23
CA ARG A 25 7.59 -11.31 -9.77
C ARG A 25 6.66 -10.36 -9.05
N MET A 26 6.55 -9.10 -9.49
CA MET A 26 5.58 -8.19 -8.91
C MET A 26 4.14 -8.65 -9.20
N LEU A 27 3.87 -9.10 -10.42
CA LEU A 27 2.55 -9.64 -10.80
C LEU A 27 2.19 -10.88 -9.97
N ASP A 28 3.10 -11.84 -9.82
CA ASP A 28 2.91 -13.01 -8.97
C ASP A 28 2.59 -12.63 -7.51
N VAL A 29 3.24 -11.59 -6.96
CA VAL A 29 2.92 -11.10 -5.62
C VAL A 29 1.48 -10.60 -5.53
N VAL A 30 1.02 -9.82 -6.51
CA VAL A 30 -0.34 -9.27 -6.52
C VAL A 30 -1.38 -10.38 -6.72
N GLU A 31 -1.19 -11.20 -7.74
CA GLU A 31 -2.15 -12.22 -8.19
C GLU A 31 -2.32 -13.33 -7.15
N ASN A 32 -1.24 -13.72 -6.48
CA ASN A 32 -1.26 -14.75 -5.43
C ASN A 32 -1.37 -14.18 -4.01
N GLY A 33 -1.58 -12.86 -3.86
CA GLY A 33 -1.79 -12.23 -2.55
C GLY A 33 -0.62 -12.38 -1.58
N LYS A 34 0.62 -12.42 -2.10
CA LYS A 34 1.84 -12.50 -1.27
C LYS A 34 2.13 -11.16 -0.60
N LYS A 35 2.91 -11.18 0.48
CA LYS A 35 3.30 -9.95 1.20
C LYS A 35 4.44 -9.24 0.43
N PRO A 36 4.21 -8.08 -0.21
CA PRO A 36 5.19 -7.49 -1.12
C PRO A 36 6.52 -7.19 -0.44
N HIS A 37 6.52 -6.61 0.77
CA HIS A 37 7.76 -6.26 1.47
C HIS A 37 8.59 -7.47 1.89
N VAL A 38 7.93 -8.58 2.23
CA VAL A 38 8.60 -9.85 2.55
C VAL A 38 9.23 -10.42 1.29
N VAL A 39 8.48 -10.51 0.20
CA VAL A 39 8.98 -11.03 -1.08
C VAL A 39 10.13 -10.16 -1.60
N THR A 40 10.02 -8.84 -1.52
CA THR A 40 11.11 -7.93 -1.90
C THR A 40 12.36 -8.16 -1.03
N GLY A 41 12.19 -8.30 0.29
CA GLY A 41 13.28 -8.65 1.19
C GLY A 41 13.94 -9.98 0.83
N ASN A 42 13.14 -11.02 0.57
CA ASN A 42 13.64 -12.32 0.14
C ASN A 42 14.45 -12.20 -1.16
N LEU A 43 13.94 -11.50 -2.17
CA LEU A 43 14.59 -11.37 -3.47
C LEU A 43 15.90 -10.58 -3.41
N ILE A 44 16.01 -9.59 -2.53
CA ILE A 44 17.23 -8.78 -2.36
C ILE A 44 18.27 -9.53 -1.52
N PHE A 45 17.86 -10.06 -0.37
CA PHE A 45 18.78 -10.53 0.68
C PHE A 45 18.93 -12.06 0.72
N GLY A 46 18.07 -12.81 0.02
CA GLY A 46 18.06 -14.27 0.01
C GLY A 46 17.47 -14.90 1.28
N VAL A 47 16.94 -14.10 2.20
CA VAL A 47 16.44 -14.55 3.51
C VAL A 47 15.05 -15.18 3.35
N PRO A 48 14.80 -16.38 3.87
CA PRO A 48 13.47 -17.01 3.87
C PRO A 48 12.38 -16.16 4.55
N ASP A 49 11.15 -16.19 4.00
CA ASP A 49 10.02 -15.40 4.46
C ASP A 49 9.72 -15.53 5.97
N ASN A 50 9.83 -16.75 6.52
CA ASN A 50 9.61 -17.01 7.95
C ASN A 50 10.65 -16.30 8.82
N LEU A 51 11.92 -16.24 8.39
CA LEU A 51 12.98 -15.54 9.10
C LEU A 51 12.82 -14.03 8.99
N ILE A 52 12.41 -13.50 7.83
CA ILE A 52 12.11 -12.07 7.66
C ILE A 52 10.99 -11.64 8.61
N LEU A 53 9.94 -12.47 8.75
CA LEU A 53 8.83 -12.17 9.66
C LEU A 53 9.27 -12.26 11.13
N ALA A 54 10.05 -13.27 11.52
CA ALA A 54 10.59 -13.38 12.88
C ALA A 54 11.50 -12.18 13.22
N GLU A 55 12.39 -11.79 12.30
CA GLU A 55 13.26 -10.62 12.47
C GLU A 55 12.45 -9.33 12.59
N LYS A 56 11.39 -9.16 11.78
CA LYS A 56 10.52 -7.98 11.84
C LYS A 56 9.86 -7.83 13.22
N GLU A 57 9.32 -8.91 13.79
CA GLU A 57 8.67 -8.86 15.10
C GLU A 57 9.66 -8.51 16.22
N LEU A 58 10.92 -8.92 16.08
CA LEU A 58 11.97 -8.65 17.05
C LEU A 58 12.55 -7.23 16.95
N ILE A 59 12.88 -6.79 15.73
CA ILE A 59 13.59 -5.53 15.47
C ILE A 59 12.63 -4.35 15.30
N GLY A 60 11.45 -4.58 14.73
CA GLY A 60 10.47 -3.53 14.44
C GLY A 60 11.02 -2.41 13.55
N GLU A 61 11.06 -1.20 14.12
CA GLU A 61 11.49 0.05 13.48
C GLU A 61 12.81 0.59 14.05
N LEU A 62 13.57 -0.23 14.80
CA LEU A 62 14.88 0.15 15.31
C LEU A 62 15.84 0.54 14.18
N ARG A 63 16.77 1.44 14.52
CA ARG A 63 17.78 1.96 13.59
C ARG A 63 19.23 1.82 14.06
N ASN A 64 19.44 1.53 15.34
CA ASN A 64 20.78 1.41 15.91
C ASN A 64 21.44 0.10 15.41
N PRO A 65 22.56 0.16 14.68
CA PRO A 65 23.18 -1.04 14.11
C PRO A 65 23.69 -2.05 15.13
N VAL A 66 24.13 -1.58 16.31
CA VAL A 66 24.65 -2.48 17.36
C VAL A 66 23.50 -3.25 17.99
N GLU A 67 22.43 -2.55 18.35
CA GLU A 67 21.23 -3.16 18.93
C GLU A 67 20.55 -4.14 17.95
N ILE A 68 20.47 -3.78 16.67
CA ILE A 68 19.98 -4.66 15.61
C ILE A 68 20.79 -5.95 15.53
N GLU A 69 22.12 -5.85 15.55
CA GLU A 69 22.99 -7.02 15.45
C GLU A 69 22.89 -7.92 16.69
N GLU A 70 22.81 -7.33 17.88
CA GLU A 70 22.59 -8.07 19.13
C GLU A 70 21.26 -8.83 19.12
N LEU A 71 20.18 -8.20 18.66
CA LEU A 71 18.88 -8.86 18.53
C LEU A 71 18.91 -10.00 17.51
N ARG A 72 19.62 -9.85 16.38
CA ARG A 72 19.74 -10.93 15.38
C ARG A 72 20.36 -12.21 15.93
N GLN A 73 21.21 -12.11 16.94
CA GLN A 73 21.80 -13.30 17.60
C GLN A 73 20.74 -14.21 18.24
N SER A 74 19.55 -13.70 18.56
CA SER A 74 18.43 -14.52 19.03
C SER A 74 17.69 -15.28 17.91
N ILE A 75 18.12 -15.12 16.65
CA ILE A 75 17.63 -15.85 15.47
C ILE A 75 18.84 -16.57 14.84
N PRO A 76 19.24 -17.76 15.34
CA PRO A 76 20.48 -18.43 14.93
C PRO A 76 20.59 -18.67 13.42
N ASP A 77 19.49 -19.04 12.77
CA ASP A 77 19.44 -19.30 11.33
C ASP A 77 19.74 -18.06 10.48
N LEU A 78 19.38 -16.86 11.00
CA LEU A 78 19.67 -15.60 10.33
C LEU A 78 21.15 -15.22 10.51
N SER A 79 21.67 -15.41 11.73
CA SER A 79 23.05 -15.07 12.10
C SER A 79 24.10 -15.99 11.46
N THR A 80 23.77 -17.27 11.27
CA THR A 80 24.70 -18.28 10.71
C THR A 80 24.49 -18.57 9.23
N GLY A 81 23.39 -18.09 8.64
CA GLY A 81 22.99 -18.41 7.26
C GLY A 81 23.80 -17.72 6.15
N GLY A 82 24.80 -16.90 6.49
CA GLY A 82 25.68 -16.27 5.50
C GLY A 82 25.00 -15.21 4.63
N TYR A 83 23.86 -14.68 5.07
CA TYR A 83 23.11 -13.65 4.35
C TYR A 83 23.82 -12.30 4.39
N PHE A 84 23.63 -11.52 3.33
CA PHE A 84 23.85 -10.08 3.41
C PHE A 84 22.64 -9.46 4.11
N LEU A 85 22.84 -8.78 5.24
CA LEU A 85 21.76 -8.19 6.02
C LEU A 85 21.93 -6.66 6.14
N PRO A 86 20.85 -5.89 6.04
CA PRO A 86 20.91 -4.44 6.22
C PRO A 86 21.27 -4.10 7.67
N ARG A 87 22.25 -3.23 7.90
CA ARG A 87 22.75 -2.91 9.26
C ARG A 87 21.83 -1.99 10.04
N THR A 88 21.15 -1.07 9.37
CA THR A 88 20.38 0.02 10.01
C THR A 88 18.87 -0.25 10.08
N MET A 89 18.42 -1.43 9.67
CA MET A 89 17.01 -1.83 9.71
C MET A 89 16.83 -3.34 9.57
N SER A 90 15.62 -3.85 9.80
CA SER A 90 15.26 -5.24 9.47
C SER A 90 15.16 -5.47 7.96
N VAL A 91 15.26 -6.72 7.51
CA VAL A 91 15.09 -7.10 6.10
C VAL A 91 13.71 -6.70 5.57
N TYR A 92 12.68 -6.82 6.40
CA TYR A 92 11.33 -6.37 6.06
C TYR A 92 11.29 -4.86 5.77
N GLN A 93 11.91 -4.04 6.63
CA GLN A 93 11.97 -2.59 6.43
C GLN A 93 12.76 -2.24 5.17
N ALA A 94 13.88 -2.92 4.92
CA ALA A 94 14.64 -2.72 3.70
C ALA A 94 13.81 -3.04 2.44
N GLY A 95 13.04 -4.13 2.44
CA GLY A 95 12.10 -4.44 1.37
C GLY A 95 11.00 -3.39 1.19
N LYS A 96 10.42 -2.90 2.30
CA LYS A 96 9.41 -1.84 2.30
C LYS A 96 9.94 -0.53 1.71
N LYS A 97 11.10 -0.08 2.18
CA LYS A 97 11.71 1.18 1.74
C LYS A 97 12.24 1.08 0.30
N SER A 98 12.77 -0.06 -0.10
CA SER A 98 13.16 -0.33 -1.49
C SER A 98 11.97 -0.22 -2.44
N ASN A 99 10.83 -0.82 -2.07
CA ASN A 99 9.60 -0.72 -2.87
C ASN A 99 9.09 0.72 -3.03
N HIS A 100 9.24 1.56 -2.00
CA HIS A 100 8.80 2.95 -2.07
C HIS A 100 9.76 3.81 -2.90
N ALA A 101 11.06 3.66 -2.69
CA ALA A 101 12.07 4.54 -3.29
C ALA A 101 12.43 4.15 -4.74
N LEU A 102 12.69 2.86 -4.98
CA LEU A 102 13.40 2.41 -6.17
C LEU A 102 12.46 2.24 -7.38
N ASN A 103 11.17 2.03 -7.13
CA ASN A 103 10.12 2.18 -8.15
C ASN A 103 10.14 3.58 -8.79
N TYR A 104 10.56 4.61 -8.06
CA TYR A 104 10.58 6.00 -8.53
C TYR A 104 11.98 6.52 -8.86
N GLY A 105 12.94 5.62 -9.12
CA GLY A 105 14.27 5.99 -9.62
C GLY A 105 15.11 6.75 -8.60
N GLU A 106 14.92 6.47 -7.30
CA GLU A 106 15.86 6.92 -6.28
C GLU A 106 17.24 6.30 -6.50
N THR A 107 18.28 7.14 -6.41
CA THR A 107 19.67 6.70 -6.57
C THR A 107 20.23 6.18 -5.26
N TYR A 108 21.20 5.26 -5.31
CA TYR A 108 21.80 4.69 -4.10
C TYR A 108 22.33 5.71 -3.09
N ARG A 109 22.87 6.87 -3.51
CA ARG A 109 23.35 7.92 -2.59
C ARG A 109 22.22 8.55 -1.78
N VAL A 110 21.08 8.78 -2.43
CA VAL A 110 19.88 9.33 -1.80
C VAL A 110 19.25 8.28 -0.90
N PHE A 111 19.20 7.03 -1.35
CA PHE A 111 18.75 5.91 -0.55
C PHE A 111 19.61 5.72 0.71
N ALA A 112 20.94 5.83 0.57
CA ALA A 112 21.88 5.79 1.69
C ALA A 112 21.60 6.91 2.70
N LEU A 113 21.45 8.14 2.20
CA LEU A 113 21.19 9.32 3.02
C LEU A 113 19.89 9.19 3.83
N TYR A 114 18.78 8.83 3.18
CA TYR A 114 17.47 8.71 3.86
C TYR A 114 17.41 7.55 4.85
N ASN A 115 18.26 6.53 4.66
CA ASN A 115 18.30 5.34 5.50
C ASN A 115 19.47 5.30 6.46
N GLU A 116 20.23 6.39 6.54
CA GLU A 116 21.38 6.57 7.42
C GLU A 116 22.36 5.39 7.34
N MET A 117 22.58 4.87 6.13
CA MET A 117 23.39 3.67 5.86
C MET A 117 24.59 3.95 4.96
N ASP A 118 25.55 3.03 4.94
CA ASP A 118 26.74 3.14 4.10
C ASP A 118 26.37 3.15 2.61
N GLU A 119 27.02 4.01 1.81
CA GLU A 119 26.77 4.10 0.36
C GLU A 119 27.02 2.77 -0.37
N SER A 120 28.00 1.97 0.08
CA SER A 120 28.30 0.66 -0.50
C SER A 120 27.18 -0.36 -0.25
N GLU A 121 26.60 -0.34 0.95
CA GLU A 121 25.46 -1.15 1.33
C GLU A 121 24.21 -0.75 0.54
N ALA A 122 23.91 0.55 0.50
CA ALA A 122 22.81 1.08 -0.30
C ALA A 122 22.95 0.74 -1.78
N LYS A 123 24.17 0.88 -2.34
CA LYS A 123 24.43 0.51 -3.74
C LYS A 123 24.08 -0.95 -3.99
N ARG A 124 24.53 -1.86 -3.13
CA ARG A 124 24.24 -3.29 -3.25
C ARG A 124 22.74 -3.59 -3.20
N ILE A 125 21.99 -2.92 -2.31
CA ILE A 125 20.53 -3.04 -2.22
C ILE A 125 19.86 -2.57 -3.51
N VAL A 126 20.24 -1.39 -4.02
CA VAL A 126 19.67 -0.82 -5.25
C VAL A 126 19.99 -1.69 -6.47
N ASP A 127 21.23 -2.15 -6.61
CA ASP A 127 21.62 -3.06 -7.70
C ASP A 127 20.80 -4.35 -7.63
N PHE A 128 20.70 -4.99 -6.46
CA PHE A 128 19.91 -6.23 -6.31
C PHE A 128 18.42 -6.00 -6.54
N TYR A 129 17.87 -4.83 -6.22
CA TYR A 129 16.49 -4.50 -6.55
C TYR A 129 16.25 -4.51 -8.06
N HIS A 130 17.10 -3.82 -8.83
CA HIS A 130 16.92 -3.67 -10.28
C HIS A 130 17.46 -4.85 -11.09
N GLU A 131 18.37 -5.67 -10.55
CA GLU A 131 18.98 -6.79 -11.29
C GLU A 131 18.39 -8.13 -10.90
N LYS A 132 18.02 -8.30 -9.62
CA LYS A 132 17.54 -9.57 -9.08
C LYS A 132 16.06 -9.54 -8.76
N ALA A 133 15.57 -8.54 -8.04
CA ALA A 133 14.18 -8.53 -7.60
C ALA A 133 13.23 -8.24 -8.76
N TYR A 134 13.35 -7.05 -9.37
CA TYR A 134 12.39 -6.54 -10.36
C TYR A 134 13.07 -5.91 -11.60
N PRO A 135 13.69 -6.72 -12.48
CA PRO A 135 14.39 -6.23 -13.66
C PRO A 135 13.54 -5.40 -14.63
N SER A 136 12.23 -5.64 -14.67
CA SER A 136 11.34 -4.98 -15.62
C SER A 136 11.07 -3.51 -15.26
N ILE A 137 11.39 -3.09 -14.03
CA ILE A 137 11.29 -1.69 -13.59
C ILE A 137 12.18 -0.78 -14.44
N SER A 138 13.41 -1.21 -14.74
CA SER A 138 14.34 -0.41 -15.56
C SER A 138 13.84 -0.25 -17.00
N VAL A 139 13.21 -1.30 -17.54
CA VAL A 139 12.56 -1.28 -18.87
C VAL A 139 11.37 -0.33 -18.87
N TRP A 140 10.57 -0.35 -17.81
CA TRP A 140 9.45 0.56 -17.63
C TRP A 140 9.91 2.02 -17.50
N HIS A 141 10.94 2.31 -16.70
CA HIS A 141 11.52 3.65 -16.61
C HIS A 141 11.94 4.17 -17.99
N GLU A 142 12.58 3.33 -18.82
CA GLU A 142 12.93 3.71 -20.20
C GLU A 142 11.69 3.96 -21.07
N SER A 143 10.60 3.21 -20.89
CA SER A 143 9.34 3.48 -21.59
C SER A 143 8.76 4.86 -21.25
N ILE A 144 8.80 5.25 -19.97
CA ILE A 144 8.36 6.58 -19.54
C ILE A 144 9.26 7.67 -20.12
N ARG A 145 10.58 7.48 -20.12
CA ARG A 145 11.52 8.45 -20.74
C ARG A 145 11.23 8.63 -22.23
N ARG A 146 10.89 7.56 -22.96
CA ARG A 146 10.48 7.64 -24.37
C ARG A 146 9.19 8.43 -24.56
N GLU A 147 8.17 8.23 -23.71
CA GLU A 147 6.95 9.05 -23.73
C GLU A 147 7.27 10.53 -23.49
N LEU A 148 8.08 10.83 -22.47
CA LEU A 148 8.48 12.20 -22.15
C LEU A 148 9.29 12.88 -23.25
N LYS A 149 10.11 12.11 -23.99
CA LYS A 149 10.90 12.63 -25.11
C LYS A 149 10.02 13.04 -26.30
N ARG A 150 8.88 12.36 -26.50
CA ARG A 150 7.97 12.64 -27.62
C ARG A 150 7.33 14.03 -27.49
N ASP A 151 6.68 14.30 -26.37
CA ASP A 151 5.82 15.48 -26.23
C ASP A 151 5.67 15.97 -24.78
N ARG A 152 6.50 15.46 -23.85
CA ARG A 152 6.41 15.74 -22.40
C ARG A 152 5.07 15.34 -21.76
N THR A 153 4.21 14.62 -22.47
CA THR A 153 2.85 14.34 -22.03
C THR A 153 2.68 12.90 -21.59
N LEU A 154 2.23 12.70 -20.36
CA LEU A 154 1.85 11.38 -19.84
C LEU A 154 0.34 11.32 -19.63
N THR A 155 -0.24 10.14 -19.82
CA THR A 155 -1.67 9.87 -19.61
C THR A 155 -1.86 8.66 -18.70
N ASN A 156 -2.74 8.75 -17.70
CA ASN A 156 -3.09 7.61 -16.85
C ASN A 156 -4.24 6.77 -17.43
N CYS A 157 -4.61 5.66 -16.76
CA CYS A 157 -5.64 4.75 -17.28
C CYS A 157 -7.06 5.34 -17.30
N PHE A 158 -7.28 6.47 -16.63
CA PHE A 158 -8.55 7.20 -16.63
C PHE A 158 -8.57 8.37 -17.63
N GLY A 159 -7.52 8.53 -18.43
CA GLY A 159 -7.41 9.58 -19.43
C GLY A 159 -6.91 10.92 -18.91
N ARG A 160 -6.54 11.03 -17.62
CA ARG A 160 -5.92 12.25 -17.08
C ARG A 160 -4.57 12.45 -17.75
N LYS A 161 -4.33 13.65 -18.28
CA LYS A 161 -3.08 14.05 -18.93
C LYS A 161 -2.30 15.02 -18.06
N VAL A 162 -0.97 14.95 -18.11
CA VAL A 162 -0.07 15.97 -17.58
C VAL A 162 1.02 16.27 -18.58
N VAL A 163 1.43 17.55 -18.67
CA VAL A 163 2.63 17.97 -19.41
C VAL A 163 3.71 18.31 -18.39
N LEU A 164 4.78 17.52 -18.33
CA LEU A 164 5.89 17.76 -17.40
C LEU A 164 6.92 18.69 -18.04
N ARG A 165 7.04 19.91 -17.52
CA ARG A 165 7.81 21.01 -18.16
C ARG A 165 9.23 21.19 -17.64
N ASP A 166 9.67 20.34 -16.73
CA ASP A 166 11.00 20.45 -16.16
C ASP A 166 12.10 20.11 -17.18
N THR A 167 13.33 20.54 -16.88
CA THR A 167 14.51 20.29 -17.69
C THR A 167 14.75 18.78 -17.83
N TRP A 168 15.27 18.36 -18.99
CA TRP A 168 15.60 16.95 -19.21
C TRP A 168 16.67 16.47 -18.23
N GLY A 169 16.27 15.65 -17.25
CA GLY A 169 17.15 15.18 -16.20
C GLY A 169 16.42 14.44 -15.08
N PRO A 170 17.12 14.13 -13.97
CA PRO A 170 16.61 13.27 -12.91
C PRO A 170 15.27 13.72 -12.31
N HIS A 171 15.05 15.02 -12.10
CA HIS A 171 13.81 15.53 -11.51
C HIS A 171 12.60 15.30 -12.43
N LEU A 172 12.72 15.63 -13.72
CA LEU A 172 11.73 15.29 -14.75
C LEU A 172 11.43 13.78 -14.78
N PHE A 173 12.47 12.94 -14.72
CA PHE A 173 12.30 11.49 -14.79
C PHE A 173 11.58 10.92 -13.57
N LYS A 174 11.96 11.33 -12.36
CA LYS A 174 11.28 10.94 -11.12
C LYS A 174 9.80 11.33 -11.14
N ALA A 175 9.49 12.56 -11.56
CA ALA A 175 8.11 13.02 -11.74
C ALA A 175 7.35 12.17 -12.79
N GLY A 176 8.03 11.76 -13.86
CA GLY A 176 7.47 10.87 -14.87
C GLY A 176 7.12 9.48 -14.33
N TYR A 177 8.03 8.86 -13.57
CA TYR A 177 7.80 7.53 -12.99
C TYR A 177 6.66 7.55 -11.96
N ALA A 178 6.55 8.63 -11.18
CA ALA A 178 5.53 8.78 -10.15
C ALA A 178 4.12 9.09 -10.71
N PHE A 179 4.03 9.81 -11.84
CA PHE A 179 2.75 10.31 -12.33
C PHE A 179 1.68 9.22 -12.54
N LYS A 180 1.98 8.16 -13.30
CA LYS A 180 0.97 7.14 -13.65
C LYS A 180 0.48 6.39 -12.41
N PRO A 181 1.34 5.87 -11.51
CA PRO A 181 0.90 5.26 -10.25
C PRO A 181 0.07 6.19 -9.36
N GLN A 182 0.61 7.36 -9.01
CA GLN A 182 -0.03 8.30 -8.08
C GLN A 182 -1.36 8.81 -8.61
N SER A 183 -1.39 9.27 -9.86
CA SER A 183 -2.61 9.84 -10.45
C SER A 183 -3.70 8.79 -10.64
N THR A 184 -3.34 7.53 -10.90
CA THR A 184 -4.31 6.43 -11.00
C THR A 184 -4.97 6.16 -9.67
N VAL A 185 -4.19 6.04 -8.59
CA VAL A 185 -4.73 5.83 -7.24
C VAL A 185 -5.62 6.99 -6.82
N VAL A 186 -5.15 8.23 -6.98
CA VAL A 186 -5.93 9.43 -6.64
C VAL A 186 -7.21 9.51 -7.46
N ASP A 187 -7.19 9.16 -8.74
CA ASP A 187 -8.41 9.16 -9.57
C ASP A 187 -9.39 8.06 -9.18
N MET A 188 -8.94 6.87 -8.75
CA MET A 188 -9.82 5.84 -8.17
C MET A 188 -10.52 6.39 -6.93
N VAL A 189 -9.74 6.95 -6.00
CA VAL A 189 -10.24 7.47 -4.71
C VAL A 189 -11.21 8.62 -4.92
N ASN A 190 -10.87 9.60 -5.77
CA ASN A 190 -11.72 10.76 -6.02
C ASN A 190 -13.03 10.39 -6.73
N ARG A 191 -13.00 9.43 -7.66
CA ARG A 191 -14.22 8.91 -8.29
C ARG A 191 -15.13 8.22 -7.27
N ALA A 192 -14.57 7.43 -6.35
CA ALA A 192 -15.33 6.79 -5.29
C ALA A 192 -15.86 7.78 -4.25
N LEU A 193 -15.04 8.77 -3.85
CA LEU A 193 -15.43 9.84 -2.93
C LEU A 193 -16.60 10.66 -3.49
N ARG A 194 -16.55 11.00 -4.77
CA ARG A 194 -17.64 11.70 -5.45
C ARG A 194 -18.93 10.89 -5.36
N ARG A 195 -18.90 9.59 -5.65
CA ARG A 195 -20.08 8.72 -5.52
C ARG A 195 -20.58 8.63 -4.09
N LEU A 196 -19.68 8.45 -3.12
CA LEU A 196 -20.05 8.44 -1.70
C LEU A 196 -20.74 9.74 -1.26
N TYR A 197 -20.33 10.89 -1.82
CA TYR A 197 -20.92 12.19 -1.50
C TYR A 197 -22.27 12.44 -2.21
N GLU A 198 -22.40 12.00 -3.47
CA GLU A 198 -23.58 12.25 -4.31
C GLU A 198 -24.69 11.19 -4.15
N GLU A 199 -24.40 10.04 -3.54
CA GLU A 199 -25.36 8.94 -3.43
C GLU A 199 -26.50 9.24 -2.44
N GLU A 200 -27.74 9.02 -2.88
CA GLU A 200 -28.96 9.35 -2.11
C GLU A 200 -29.68 8.12 -1.55
N ILE A 201 -29.20 6.91 -1.85
CA ILE A 201 -29.74 5.66 -1.28
C ILE A 201 -29.65 5.70 0.26
N ASP A 202 -30.68 5.22 0.94
CA ASP A 202 -30.94 5.38 2.39
C ASP A 202 -29.71 5.20 3.31
N GLY A 203 -28.82 4.23 3.06
CA GLY A 203 -27.61 4.03 3.87
C GLY A 203 -26.57 5.16 3.77
N PHE A 204 -26.51 5.84 2.64
CA PHE A 204 -25.55 6.90 2.36
C PHE A 204 -25.91 8.20 3.04
N ARG A 205 -27.20 8.47 3.27
CA ARG A 205 -27.67 9.64 4.03
C ARG A 205 -27.03 9.76 5.42
N TYR A 206 -26.70 8.64 6.03
CA TYR A 206 -26.09 8.59 7.36
C TYR A 206 -24.56 8.64 7.31
N THR A 207 -23.95 8.40 6.15
CA THR A 207 -22.51 8.22 5.98
C THR A 207 -21.89 9.42 5.27
N VAL A 208 -21.18 10.26 6.02
CA VAL A 208 -20.64 11.53 5.54
C VAL A 208 -19.12 11.44 5.36
N PRO A 209 -18.56 11.73 4.17
CA PRO A 209 -17.12 11.88 4.00
C PRO A 209 -16.53 12.95 4.91
N LYS A 210 -15.35 12.70 5.48
CA LYS A 210 -14.65 13.62 6.39
C LYS A 210 -13.31 14.06 5.86
N ALA A 211 -12.55 13.14 5.27
CA ALA A 211 -11.26 13.45 4.68
C ALA A 211 -10.95 12.52 3.52
N GLN A 212 -10.17 13.04 2.58
CA GLN A 212 -9.45 12.28 1.58
C GLN A 212 -7.96 12.40 1.96
N VAL A 213 -7.29 11.27 2.19
CA VAL A 213 -5.87 11.26 2.54
C VAL A 213 -5.16 10.37 1.55
N HIS A 214 -4.79 10.97 0.41
CA HIS A 214 -4.07 10.34 -0.69
C HIS A 214 -4.78 9.12 -1.29
N ASP A 215 -4.56 7.95 -0.70
CA ASP A 215 -5.03 6.63 -1.12
C ASP A 215 -6.21 6.12 -0.27
N SER A 216 -6.72 6.95 0.65
CA SER A 216 -7.82 6.59 1.55
C SER A 216 -8.99 7.61 1.60
N ILE A 217 -10.17 7.10 1.96
CA ILE A 217 -11.37 7.87 2.29
C ILE A 217 -11.71 7.62 3.76
N LEU A 218 -11.73 8.70 4.54
CA LEU A 218 -12.29 8.70 5.89
C LEU A 218 -13.74 9.18 5.82
N ALA A 219 -14.65 8.39 6.35
CA ALA A 219 -16.06 8.73 6.49
C ALA A 219 -16.52 8.57 7.94
N GLN A 220 -17.65 9.17 8.27
CA GLN A 220 -18.30 9.04 9.56
C GLN A 220 -19.77 8.71 9.36
N THR A 221 -20.28 7.73 10.12
CA THR A 221 -21.70 7.35 10.06
C THR A 221 -22.32 7.28 11.46
N GLU A 222 -23.64 7.17 11.52
CA GLU A 222 -24.37 6.91 12.76
C GLU A 222 -24.10 5.49 13.23
N LEU A 223 -23.84 5.32 14.53
CA LEU A 223 -23.75 3.97 15.09
C LEU A 223 -25.12 3.29 14.88
N PRO A 224 -25.17 2.12 14.22
CA PRO A 224 -26.39 1.32 14.15
C PRO A 224 -26.90 0.94 15.54
N ASN A 225 -28.22 0.98 15.72
CA ASN A 225 -28.87 0.60 16.98
C ASN A 225 -29.46 -0.82 16.97
N ASN A 226 -29.35 -1.51 15.84
CA ASN A 226 -29.78 -2.89 15.63
C ASN A 226 -29.06 -3.48 14.40
N HIS A 227 -29.17 -4.79 14.24
CA HIS A 227 -28.57 -5.52 13.12
C HIS A 227 -29.01 -5.00 11.74
N ALA A 228 -30.28 -4.63 11.56
CA ALA A 228 -30.73 -4.06 10.27
C ALA A 228 -29.98 -2.77 9.89
N GLY A 229 -29.58 -1.96 10.87
CA GLY A 229 -28.70 -0.82 10.65
C GLY A 229 -27.27 -1.23 10.25
N TRP A 230 -26.73 -2.31 10.82
CA TRP A 230 -25.45 -2.89 10.42
C TRP A 230 -25.48 -3.46 9.01
N VAL A 231 -26.55 -4.13 8.60
CA VAL A 231 -26.76 -4.62 7.22
C VAL A 231 -26.82 -3.46 6.22
N ARG A 232 -27.47 -2.35 6.60
CA ARG A 232 -27.50 -1.12 5.80
C ARG A 232 -26.11 -0.52 5.64
N LEU A 233 -25.35 -0.43 6.73
CA LEU A 233 -23.97 0.05 6.70
C LEU A 233 -23.06 -0.88 5.87
N ALA A 234 -23.24 -2.20 5.99
CA ALA A 234 -22.54 -3.17 5.17
C ALA A 234 -22.77 -2.93 3.68
N SER A 235 -24.00 -2.64 3.28
CA SER A 235 -24.34 -2.31 1.88
C SER A 235 -23.60 -1.06 1.38
N VAL A 236 -23.46 -0.03 2.24
CA VAL A 236 -22.65 1.16 1.95
C VAL A 236 -21.18 0.77 1.79
N CYS A 237 -20.61 0.02 2.74
CA CYS A 237 -19.22 -0.40 2.71
C CYS A 237 -18.88 -1.22 1.44
N MET A 238 -19.75 -2.15 1.04
CA MET A 238 -19.59 -2.94 -0.18
C MET A 238 -19.63 -2.07 -1.44
N SER A 239 -20.51 -1.08 -1.47
CA SER A 239 -20.61 -0.14 -2.60
C SER A 239 -19.35 0.72 -2.71
N VAL A 240 -18.86 1.26 -1.58
CA VAL A 240 -17.62 2.04 -1.54
C VAL A 240 -16.41 1.20 -1.97
N ASP A 241 -16.30 -0.04 -1.50
CA ASP A 241 -15.22 -0.95 -1.96
C ASP A 241 -15.28 -1.18 -3.48
N SER A 242 -16.46 -1.47 -4.02
CA SER A 242 -16.65 -1.64 -5.46
C SER A 242 -16.22 -0.40 -6.24
N TRP A 243 -16.59 0.80 -5.79
CA TRP A 243 -16.24 2.05 -6.47
C TRP A 243 -14.79 2.42 -6.32
N MET A 244 -14.18 2.13 -5.17
CA MET A 244 -12.76 2.33 -4.95
C MET A 244 -11.96 1.36 -5.82
N SER A 245 -12.47 0.18 -6.16
CA SER A 245 -11.74 -0.90 -6.85
C SER A 245 -12.14 -1.09 -8.33
N PRO A 246 -12.18 -0.04 -9.18
CA PRO A 246 -12.57 -0.19 -10.57
C PRO A 246 -11.50 -0.96 -11.37
N THR A 247 -11.93 -1.66 -12.41
CA THR A 247 -11.00 -2.25 -13.38
C THR A 247 -10.22 -1.15 -14.10
N CYS A 248 -8.90 -1.22 -13.98
CA CYS A 248 -7.94 -0.35 -14.65
C CYS A 248 -7.22 -1.11 -15.76
N ARG A 249 -6.75 -0.38 -16.77
CA ARG A 249 -6.05 -0.97 -17.91
C ARG A 249 -4.83 -0.16 -18.29
N TYR A 250 -3.70 -0.84 -18.41
CA TYR A 250 -2.48 -0.31 -19.01
C TYR A 250 -1.98 -1.29 -20.09
N GLY A 251 -1.99 -0.85 -21.34
CA GLY A 251 -1.72 -1.74 -22.48
C GLY A 251 -2.74 -2.88 -22.55
N SER A 252 -2.27 -4.12 -22.62
CA SER A 252 -3.10 -5.33 -22.62
C SER A 252 -3.42 -5.86 -21.21
N ARG A 253 -2.90 -5.24 -20.15
CA ARG A 253 -3.06 -5.72 -18.78
C ARG A 253 -4.22 -5.00 -18.09
N GLU A 254 -5.13 -5.79 -17.52
CA GLU A 254 -6.21 -5.33 -16.68
C GLU A 254 -5.95 -5.70 -15.23
N PHE A 255 -6.34 -4.81 -14.31
CA PHE A 255 -6.14 -5.02 -12.89
C PHE A 255 -7.11 -4.21 -12.04
N THR A 256 -7.26 -4.63 -10.79
CA THR A 256 -7.93 -3.86 -9.74
C THR A 256 -6.97 -3.67 -8.57
N VAL A 257 -7.17 -2.62 -7.79
CA VAL A 257 -6.45 -2.40 -6.53
C VAL A 257 -7.46 -2.64 -5.40
N LYS A 258 -7.15 -3.56 -4.48
CA LYS A 258 -8.04 -3.90 -3.37
C LYS A 258 -8.20 -2.74 -2.39
N THR A 259 -9.29 -2.74 -1.64
CA THR A 259 -9.55 -1.77 -0.56
C THR A 259 -9.59 -2.51 0.78
N ASP A 260 -8.77 -2.08 1.72
CA ASP A 260 -8.87 -2.49 3.12
C ASP A 260 -9.79 -1.52 3.85
N MET A 261 -10.62 -2.04 4.75
CA MET A 261 -11.56 -1.23 5.52
C MET A 261 -11.25 -1.34 7.00
N LYS A 262 -11.36 -0.22 7.71
CA LYS A 262 -11.29 -0.17 9.16
C LYS A 262 -12.51 0.58 9.70
N LEU A 263 -12.95 0.22 10.90
CA LEU A 263 -13.97 0.96 11.64
C LEU A 263 -13.55 1.22 13.08
N GLY A 264 -14.02 2.30 13.68
CA GLY A 264 -13.72 2.59 15.08
C GLY A 264 -14.35 3.86 15.65
N PRO A 265 -14.22 4.10 16.97
CA PRO A 265 -14.79 5.28 17.63
C PRO A 265 -14.12 6.59 17.22
N ASN A 266 -12.85 6.53 16.77
CA ASN A 266 -12.10 7.67 16.26
C ASN A 266 -11.01 7.20 15.27
N TRP A 267 -10.39 8.15 14.57
CA TRP A 267 -9.39 7.84 13.53
C TRP A 267 -8.09 7.20 14.06
N GLY A 268 -7.74 7.44 15.32
CA GLY A 268 -6.55 6.86 15.94
C GLY A 268 -6.73 5.42 16.45
N ARG A 269 -7.99 4.95 16.58
CA ARG A 269 -8.32 3.62 17.11
C ARG A 269 -9.39 2.98 16.25
N MET A 270 -8.96 2.11 15.33
CA MET A 270 -9.84 1.40 14.41
C MET A 270 -9.44 -0.07 14.31
N SER A 271 -10.41 -0.95 14.06
CA SER A 271 -10.22 -2.38 13.80
C SER A 271 -10.38 -2.64 12.32
N GLU A 272 -9.54 -3.50 11.77
CA GLU A 272 -9.59 -3.92 10.37
C GLU A 272 -10.76 -4.88 10.13
N VAL A 273 -11.50 -4.64 9.06
CA VAL A 273 -12.57 -5.50 8.58
C VAL A 273 -12.31 -5.81 7.11
N LYS A 274 -12.13 -7.10 6.82
CA LYS A 274 -11.93 -7.57 5.44
C LYS A 274 -13.28 -7.55 4.71
N LEU A 275 -13.38 -6.69 3.69
CA LEU A 275 -14.58 -6.64 2.84
C LEU A 275 -14.59 -7.74 1.78
N ALA A 276 -13.41 -8.21 1.37
CA ALA A 276 -13.26 -9.23 0.35
C ALA A 276 -13.94 -10.55 0.76
N GLY A 277 -14.72 -11.13 -0.15
CA GLY A 277 -15.38 -12.43 0.02
C GLY A 277 -16.84 -12.35 0.47
N PHE A 278 -17.32 -11.19 0.92
CA PHE A 278 -18.74 -10.99 1.21
C PHE A 278 -19.53 -10.71 -0.06
N LYS A 279 -20.56 -11.51 -0.32
CA LYS A 279 -21.55 -11.30 -1.40
C LYS A 279 -22.89 -10.78 -0.89
N ASP A 280 -23.11 -10.91 0.41
CA ASP A 280 -24.35 -10.60 1.10
C ASP A 280 -24.09 -9.57 2.22
N PRO A 281 -24.79 -8.43 2.22
CA PRO A 281 -24.70 -7.44 3.29
C PRO A 281 -25.02 -7.97 4.69
N ASP A 282 -25.84 -9.03 4.84
CA ASP A 282 -26.19 -9.55 6.17
C ASP A 282 -24.97 -10.12 6.91
N ALA A 283 -24.22 -10.99 6.22
CA ALA A 283 -23.00 -11.59 6.75
C ALA A 283 -21.91 -10.55 7.07
N LEU A 284 -21.79 -9.49 6.24
CA LEU A 284 -20.88 -8.39 6.53
C LEU A 284 -21.40 -7.53 7.70
N GLY A 285 -22.71 -7.35 7.85
CA GLY A 285 -23.33 -6.66 8.97
C GLY A 285 -22.88 -7.24 10.31
N TRP A 286 -22.97 -8.56 10.47
CA TRP A 286 -22.47 -9.26 11.66
C TRP A 286 -20.98 -9.03 11.92
N LYS A 287 -20.16 -8.99 10.87
CA LYS A 287 -18.72 -8.72 11.00
C LYS A 287 -18.41 -7.29 11.41
N LEU A 288 -19.18 -6.32 10.92
CA LEU A 288 -19.04 -4.94 11.33
C LEU A 288 -19.43 -4.76 12.81
N GLU A 289 -20.52 -5.41 13.23
CA GLU A 289 -20.97 -5.43 14.62
C GLU A 289 -19.94 -6.08 15.55
N GLU A 290 -19.45 -7.29 15.20
CA GLU A 290 -18.40 -7.99 15.96
C GLU A 290 -17.13 -7.14 16.12
N ALA A 291 -16.69 -6.49 15.05
CA ALA A 291 -15.51 -5.64 15.07
C ALA A 291 -15.71 -4.38 15.95
N TRP A 292 -16.92 -3.82 15.97
CA TRP A 292 -17.28 -2.70 16.82
C TRP A 292 -17.33 -3.09 18.30
N ASP A 293 -18.03 -4.17 18.62
CA ASP A 293 -18.19 -4.65 20.00
C ASP A 293 -16.84 -5.06 20.61
N GLY A 294 -15.98 -5.71 19.84
CA GLY A 294 -14.62 -6.05 20.25
C GLY A 294 -13.79 -4.81 20.60
N LEU A 295 -13.92 -3.72 19.84
CA LEU A 295 -13.26 -2.45 20.17
C LEU A 295 -13.83 -1.80 21.42
N HIS A 296 -15.16 -1.79 21.56
CA HIS A 296 -15.84 -1.11 22.66
C HIS A 296 -15.64 -1.83 24.00
N ALA A 297 -15.63 -3.17 24.02
CA ALA A 297 -15.34 -3.95 25.21
C ALA A 297 -13.96 -3.62 25.82
N ILE A 298 -12.94 -3.45 24.97
CA ILE A 298 -11.60 -3.03 25.39
C ILE A 298 -11.61 -1.61 26.00
N GLU A 299 -12.52 -0.75 25.56
CA GLU A 299 -12.65 0.62 26.09
C GLU A 299 -13.22 0.62 27.51
N MET A 300 -14.30 -0.13 27.75
CA MET A 300 -14.90 -0.23 29.08
C MET A 300 -13.95 -0.84 30.12
N GLN A 301 -13.10 -1.79 29.71
CA GLN A 301 -12.09 -2.39 30.59
C GLN A 301 -10.93 -1.45 30.95
N LYS A 302 -10.66 -0.41 30.14
CA LYS A 302 -9.60 0.58 30.42
C LYS A 302 -10.11 1.80 31.21
N ALA A 303 -11.42 1.98 31.28
CA ALA A 303 -12.08 3.10 31.94
C ALA A 303 -12.59 2.77 33.36
N GLY A 304 -12.55 1.49 33.77
CA GLY A 304 -12.83 1.02 35.13
C GLY A 304 -11.56 0.64 35.87
#